data_AF-A0A143XK00-F1
#
_entry.id   AF-A0A143XK00-F1
#
_cell.length_a   1.000
_cell.length_b   1.000
_cell.length_c   1.000
_cell.angle_alpha   90.00
_cell.angle_beta   90.00
_cell.angle_gamma   90.00
#
_symmetry.space_group_name_H-M   'P 1'
#
loop_
_entity.id
_entity.type
_entity.pdbx_description
1 polymer ?
#
loop_
_entity_poly.entity_id
_entity_poly.type
_entity_poly.pdbx_seq_one_letter_code
_entity_poly.pdbx_strand_id
1 'polypeptide(L)'
;MTTATHTKLQQIAKQAADHITKLNGEAETFEVVCGDYLAVIAYEAEIAEDKGDYWTAPYSWIEYERTTVKAVYDENGDEDKEAVRLLNKMLN
;
A
#
# COMPACT_ATOMS: atom_id res chain seq x y z
N MET A 1 -10.77 -6.27 18.93
CA MET A 1 -11.09 -6.48 17.50
C MET A 1 -11.96 -7.73 17.27
N THR A 2 -12.92 -7.70 16.34
CA THR A 2 -13.73 -8.89 15.98
C THR A 2 -13.15 -9.65 14.78
N THR A 3 -13.52 -10.92 14.60
CA THR A 3 -13.13 -11.71 13.42
C THR A 3 -13.62 -11.07 12.12
N ALA A 4 -14.80 -10.44 12.12
CA ALA A 4 -15.33 -9.74 10.95
C ALA A 4 -14.45 -8.54 10.56
N THR A 5 -14.04 -7.73 11.55
CA THR A 5 -13.11 -6.62 11.34
C THR A 5 -11.78 -7.10 10.78
N HIS A 6 -11.22 -8.18 11.33
CA HIS A 6 -9.96 -8.75 10.84
C HIS A 6 -10.04 -9.26 9.39
N THR A 7 -11.18 -9.81 8.97
CA THR A 7 -11.41 -10.20 7.58
C THR A 7 -11.50 -8.99 6.64
N LYS A 8 -12.21 -7.93 7.04
CA LYS A 8 -12.29 -6.68 6.26
C LYS A 8 -10.90 -6.06 6.06
N LEU A 9 -10.05 -6.01 7.10
CA LEU A 9 -8.69 -5.50 6.97
C LEU A 9 -7.80 -6.33 6.04
N GLN A 10 -7.94 -7.67 6.06
CA GLN A 10 -7.23 -8.51 5.09
C GLN A 10 -7.67 -8.24 3.65
N GLN A 11 -8.96 -7.96 3.42
CA GLN A 11 -9.46 -7.57 2.10
C GLN A 11 -8.88 -6.22 1.67
N ILE A 12 -8.81 -5.25 2.57
CA ILE A 12 -8.14 -3.96 2.33
C ILE A 12 -6.67 -4.18 1.96
N ALA A 13 -5.93 -4.98 2.74
CA ALA A 13 -4.53 -5.27 2.46
C ALA A 13 -4.34 -5.88 1.07
N LYS A 14 -5.21 -6.83 0.69
CA LYS A 14 -5.17 -7.45 -0.63
C LYS A 14 -5.44 -6.44 -1.75
N GLN A 15 -6.47 -5.61 -1.62
CA GLN A 15 -6.78 -4.58 -2.60
C GLN A 15 -5.66 -3.55 -2.74
N ALA A 16 -5.03 -3.17 -1.62
CA ALA A 16 -3.88 -2.27 -1.63
C ALA A 16 -2.67 -2.88 -2.34
N ALA A 17 -2.34 -4.14 -2.08
CA ALA A 17 -1.25 -4.84 -2.77
C ALA A 17 -1.52 -4.98 -4.28
N ASP A 18 -2.75 -5.34 -4.65
CA ASP A 18 -3.18 -5.42 -6.07
C ASP A 18 -3.16 -4.04 -6.76
N HIS A 19 -3.30 -2.95 -6.00
CA HIS A 19 -3.18 -1.59 -6.53
C HIS A 19 -1.72 -1.17 -6.68
N ILE A 20 -0.90 -1.39 -5.65
CA ILE A 20 0.55 -1.08 -5.65
C ILE A 20 1.27 -1.79 -6.79
N THR A 21 0.96 -3.06 -7.03
CA THR A 21 1.54 -3.81 -8.16
C THR A 21 1.21 -3.20 -9.54
N LYS A 22 0.12 -2.44 -9.66
CA LYS A 22 -0.24 -1.72 -10.89
C LYS A 22 0.46 -0.37 -11.01
N LEU A 23 0.93 0.22 -9.91
CA LEU A 23 1.67 1.48 -9.91
C LEU A 23 3.06 1.33 -10.54
N ASN A 24 3.61 0.11 -10.58
CA ASN A 24 4.86 -0.19 -11.27
C ASN A 24 6.03 0.76 -10.87
N GLY A 25 6.10 1.10 -9.59
CA GLY A 25 7.11 2.01 -9.03
C GLY A 25 6.74 3.50 -9.03
N GLU A 26 5.51 3.87 -9.41
CA GLU A 26 4.99 5.23 -9.22
C GLU A 26 4.52 5.44 -7.77
N ALA A 27 4.98 6.52 -7.13
CA ALA A 27 4.55 6.89 -5.78
C ALA A 27 3.15 7.52 -5.82
N GLU A 28 2.23 7.01 -5.00
CA GLU A 28 0.85 7.49 -4.91
C GLU A 28 0.30 7.34 -3.49
N THR A 29 -0.57 8.27 -3.06
CA THR A 29 -1.43 8.07 -1.89
C THR A 29 -2.86 7.81 -2.36
N PHE A 30 -3.44 6.69 -1.95
CA PHE A 30 -4.76 6.24 -2.36
C PHE A 30 -5.58 5.75 -1.18
N GLU A 31 -6.90 5.63 -1.40
CA GLU A 31 -7.87 5.19 -0.41
C GLU A 31 -8.44 3.84 -0.81
N VAL A 32 -8.62 2.96 0.17
CA VAL A 32 -9.22 1.63 -0.01
C VAL A 32 -10.40 1.49 0.93
N VAL A 33 -11.56 1.21 0.35
CA VAL A 33 -12.82 1.07 1.08
C VAL A 33 -13.28 -0.39 1.09
N CYS A 34 -13.58 -0.91 2.27
CA CYS A 34 -14.11 -2.26 2.43
C CYS A 34 -15.27 -2.29 3.43
N GLY A 35 -16.49 -2.24 2.88
CA GLY A 35 -17.70 -2.05 3.68
C GLY A 35 -17.64 -0.67 4.34
N ASP A 36 -17.71 -0.66 5.66
CA ASP A 36 -17.74 0.55 6.49
C ASP A 36 -16.34 1.03 6.92
N TYR A 37 -15.27 0.38 6.44
CA TYR A 37 -13.90 0.78 6.74
C TYR A 37 -13.27 1.51 5.55
N LEU A 38 -12.58 2.62 5.83
CA LEU A 38 -11.78 3.36 4.87
C LEU A 38 -10.32 3.41 5.35
N ALA A 39 -9.39 2.93 4.53
CA ALA A 39 -7.96 2.99 4.80
C ALA A 39 -7.27 3.95 3.83
N VAL A 40 -6.46 4.86 4.37
CA VAL A 40 -5.61 5.78 3.59
C VAL A 40 -4.20 5.21 3.56
N ILE A 41 -3.69 4.91 2.36
CA ILE A 41 -2.42 4.22 2.16
C ILE A 41 -1.53 5.09 1.28
N ALA A 42 -0.29 5.29 1.69
CA ALA A 42 0.74 5.94 0.91
C ALA A 42 1.76 4.91 0.45
N TYR A 43 1.95 4.81 -0.86
CA TYR A 43 3.01 4.04 -1.49
C TYR A 43 4.08 5.00 -2.00
N GLU A 44 5.31 4.75 -1.60
CA GLU A 44 6.49 5.48 -2.06
C GLU A 44 7.41 4.47 -2.74
N ALA A 45 7.85 4.78 -3.95
CA ALA A 45 8.82 3.99 -4.67
C ALA A 45 9.79 4.87 -5.42
N GLU A 46 11.03 4.39 -5.54
CA GLU A 46 12.10 5.01 -6.30
C GLU A 46 12.62 4.00 -7.32
N ILE A 47 12.63 4.42 -8.59
CA ILE A 47 13.16 3.63 -9.69
C ILE A 47 14.53 4.17 -10.03
N ALA A 48 15.54 3.30 -9.96
CA ALA A 48 16.86 3.57 -10.51
C ALA A 48 16.92 3.12 -11.97
N GLU A 49 17.61 3.89 -12.79
CA GLU A 49 17.86 3.56 -14.19
C GLU A 49 19.36 3.54 -14.48
N ASP A 50 19.80 2.50 -15.18
CA ASP A 50 21.04 2.51 -15.95
C ASP A 50 20.65 2.73 -17.42
N LYS A 51 21.21 3.78 -18.03
CA LYS A 51 20.94 4.13 -19.44
C LYS A 51 21.58 3.14 -20.41
N GLY A 52 22.42 2.23 -19.93
CA GLY A 52 23.19 1.33 -20.76
C GLY A 52 24.27 2.07 -21.56
N ASP A 53 24.98 1.32 -22.39
CA ASP A 53 26.04 1.82 -23.25
C ASP A 53 26.04 1.09 -24.61
N TYR A 54 27.16 1.15 -25.35
CA TYR A 54 27.25 0.50 -26.67
C TYR A 54 27.11 -1.04 -26.60
N TRP A 55 27.48 -1.66 -25.49
CA TRP A 55 27.44 -3.12 -25.31
C TRP A 55 26.28 -3.58 -24.41
N THR A 56 25.68 -2.67 -23.64
CA THR A 56 24.67 -3.00 -22.62
C THR A 56 23.38 -2.22 -22.84
N ALA A 57 22.23 -2.91 -22.85
CA ALA A 57 20.93 -2.27 -22.97
C ALA A 57 20.57 -1.50 -21.68
N PRO A 58 19.78 -0.41 -21.79
CA PRO A 58 19.25 0.28 -20.62
C PRO A 58 18.40 -0.68 -19.77
N TYR A 59 18.49 -0.53 -18.45
CA TYR A 59 17.75 -1.32 -17.49
C TYR A 59 17.31 -0.45 -16.31
N SER A 60 16.12 -0.73 -15.78
CA SER A 60 15.59 -0.04 -14.60
C SER A 60 15.17 -1.06 -13.55
N TRP A 61 15.32 -0.71 -12.28
CA TRP A 61 14.91 -1.53 -11.16
C TRP A 61 14.33 -0.66 -10.05
N ILE A 62 13.51 -1.28 -9.19
CA ILE A 62 13.03 -0.66 -7.97
C ILE A 62 14.22 -0.60 -7.00
N GLU A 63 14.73 0.60 -6.74
CA GLU A 63 15.79 0.84 -5.76
C GLU A 63 15.22 0.82 -4.34
N TYR A 64 14.00 1.36 -4.20
CA TYR A 64 13.30 1.45 -2.92
C TYR A 64 11.80 1.37 -3.12
N GLU A 65 11.12 0.66 -2.22
CA GLU A 65 9.68 0.76 -2.08
C GLU A 65 9.28 0.71 -0.60
N ARG A 66 8.24 1.47 -0.25
CA ARG A 66 7.67 1.50 1.09
C ARG A 66 6.17 1.77 1.03
N THR A 67 5.43 0.98 1.80
CA THR A 67 4.00 1.19 1.99
C THR A 67 3.74 1.67 3.41
N THR A 68 3.06 2.79 3.56
CA THR A 68 2.69 3.35 4.87
C THR A 68 1.19 3.55 4.95
N VAL A 69 0.56 2.91 5.94
CA VAL A 69 -0.84 3.16 6.26
C VAL A 69 -0.93 4.45 7.09
N LYS A 70 -1.58 5.49 6.53
CA LYS A 70 -1.70 6.81 7.16
C LYS A 70 -2.83 6.84 8.20
N ALA A 71 -3.98 6.27 7.87
CA ALA A 71 -5.14 6.24 8.75
C ALA A 71 -6.09 5.10 8.34
N VAL A 72 -6.89 4.62 9.29
CA VAL A 72 -8.00 3.70 9.04
C VAL A 72 -9.18 4.20 9.83
N TYR A 73 -10.27 4.51 9.14
CA TYR A 73 -11.52 4.97 9.73
C TYR A 73 -12.53 3.81 9.75
N ASP A 74 -13.24 3.67 10.86
CA ASP A 74 -14.34 2.72 11.01
C ASP A 74 -15.70 3.34 10.59
N GLU A 75 -16.78 2.60 10.84
CA GLU A 75 -18.16 2.99 10.49
C GLU A 75 -18.62 4.29 11.17
N ASN A 76 -18.03 4.65 12.30
CA ASN A 76 -18.35 5.87 13.04
C ASN A 76 -17.50 7.07 12.58
N GLY A 77 -16.55 6.83 11.68
CA GLY A 77 -15.55 7.82 11.28
C GLY A 77 -14.44 8.01 12.32
N ASP A 78 -14.34 7.10 13.30
CA ASP A 78 -13.28 7.12 14.29
C ASP A 78 -12.01 6.44 13.74
N GLU A 79 -10.85 7.00 14.04
CA GLU A 79 -9.57 6.44 13.64
C GLU A 79 -9.23 5.20 14.48
N ASP A 80 -9.22 4.03 13.83
CA ASP A 80 -8.84 2.77 14.45
C ASP A 80 -7.32 2.56 14.37
N LYS A 81 -6.62 2.99 15.42
CA LYS A 81 -5.16 2.82 15.56
C LYS A 81 -4.71 1.37 15.61
N GLU A 82 -5.56 0.47 16.09
CA GLU A 82 -5.25 -0.97 16.12
C GLU A 82 -5.28 -1.52 14.68
N ALA A 83 -6.28 -1.12 13.88
CA ALA A 83 -6.38 -1.43 12.47
C ALA A 83 -5.22 -0.85 11.65
N VAL A 84 -4.81 0.40 11.90
CA VAL A 84 -3.62 1.00 11.27
C VAL A 84 -2.39 0.13 11.51
N ARG A 85 -2.12 -0.24 12.77
CA ARG A 85 -0.96 -1.05 13.13
C ARG A 85 -1.01 -2.43 12.47
N LEU A 86 -2.19 -3.04 12.38
CA LEU A 86 -2.38 -4.34 11.77
C LEU A 86 -2.15 -4.29 10.25
N LEU A 87 -2.80 -3.35 9.56
CA LEU A 87 -2.63 -3.17 8.12
C LEU A 87 -1.19 -2.83 7.74
N ASN A 88 -0.52 -1.99 8.54
CA ASN A 88 0.87 -1.63 8.28
C ASN A 88 1.81 -2.84 8.41
N LYS A 89 1.48 -3.81 9.28
CA LYS A 89 2.20 -5.09 9.41
C LYS A 89 1.84 -6.09 8.29
N MET A 90 0.70 -5.93 7.63
CA MET A 90 0.32 -6.80 6.49
C MET A 90 0.92 -6.32 5.17
N LEU A 91 1.21 -5.02 5.05
CA LEU A 91 1.69 -4.36 3.84
C LEU A 91 3.22 -4.12 3.82
N ASN A 92 3.90 -4.36 4.94
CA ASN A 92 5.37 -4.35 5.06
C ASN A 92 5.84 -5.69 5.62
#